data_AF-A0A2A2JJ64-F1
#
_entry.id   AF-A0A2A2JJ64-F1
#
_cell.length_a   1.000
_cell.length_b   1.000
_cell.length_c   1.000
_cell.angle_alpha   90.00
_cell.angle_beta   90.00
_cell.angle_gamma   90.00
#
_symmetry.space_group_name_H-M   'P 1'
#
loop_
_entity.id
_entity.type
_entity.pdbx_description
1 polymer ?
#
loop_
_entity_poly.entity_id
_entity_poly.type
_entity_poly.pdbx_seq_one_letter_code
_entity_poly.pdbx_strand_id
1 'polypeptide(L)'
;MLILKEPIKPTQKEITWYTADAGDGKRGRCGRTAPQLNGQYPTCNPDDPAAHCCSNGGFCGNSKVRMFQVNQVRVFAMQEHCECQGCIDFSKQKDFRWKPAEWWTFTDNSTNIGRCGPDAPRLLTGKIPKCDPESQSACCSQAGYCGTGDAYCKCLGCVDFKANPSYEY
;
A
#
# COMPACT_ATOMS: atom_id res chain seq x y z
N MET A 1 -3.40 27.57 32.61
CA MET A 1 -2.23 26.68 32.76
C MET A 1 -2.36 25.58 31.73
N LEU A 2 -1.72 25.72 30.57
CA LEU A 2 -1.70 24.68 29.55
C LEU A 2 -0.68 23.63 30.01
N ILE A 3 -1.16 22.50 30.52
CA ILE A 3 -0.30 21.34 30.73
C ILE A 3 0.01 20.79 29.33
N LEU A 4 1.07 21.32 28.71
CA LEU A 4 1.70 20.64 27.58
C LEU A 4 2.31 19.38 28.18
N LYS A 5 1.65 18.24 27.98
CA LYS A 5 2.24 16.93 28.30
C LYS A 5 3.64 16.87 27.68
N GLU A 6 4.60 16.37 28.43
CA GLU A 6 5.94 16.17 27.90
C GLU A 6 5.90 15.29 26.64
N PRO A 7 6.75 15.56 25.64
CA PRO A 7 6.82 14.76 24.43
C PRO A 7 7.12 13.30 24.78
N ILE A 8 6.23 12.39 24.37
CA ILE A 8 6.45 10.96 24.56
C ILE A 8 7.45 10.49 23.50
N LYS A 9 8.57 9.92 23.96
CA LYS A 9 9.54 9.30 23.05
C LYS A 9 8.87 8.11 22.33
N PRO A 10 8.99 8.00 21.00
CA PRO A 10 8.48 6.85 20.27
C PRO A 10 9.12 5.54 20.76
N THR A 11 8.31 4.48 20.78
CA THR A 11 8.76 3.14 21.16
C THR A 11 9.62 2.50 20.09
N GLN A 12 9.47 2.93 18.82
CA GLN A 12 10.33 2.49 17.73
C GLN A 12 11.67 3.23 17.73
N LYS A 13 12.74 2.49 17.38
CA LYS A 13 14.09 3.05 17.26
C LYS A 13 14.23 3.98 16.05
N GLU A 14 13.53 3.66 14.96
CA GLU A 14 13.57 4.39 13.70
C GLU A 14 12.22 5.05 13.43
N ILE A 15 12.27 6.31 12.98
CA ILE A 15 11.09 7.06 12.55
C ILE A 15 10.83 6.73 11.09
N THR A 16 9.72 6.04 10.84
CA THR A 16 9.26 5.68 9.50
C THR A 16 8.03 6.44 9.06
N TRP A 17 7.56 7.42 9.83
CA TRP A 17 6.39 8.25 9.52
C TRP A 17 6.78 9.73 9.43
N TYR A 18 5.92 10.52 8.81
CA TYR A 18 6.08 11.97 8.78
C TYR A 18 5.75 12.61 10.13
N THR A 19 6.71 13.39 10.65
CA THR A 19 6.55 14.20 11.87
C THR A 19 5.85 15.53 11.59
N ALA A 20 5.50 16.27 12.64
CA ALA A 20 4.73 17.51 12.52
C ALA A 20 5.43 18.60 11.68
N ASP A 21 6.75 18.61 11.65
CA ASP A 21 7.60 19.51 10.86
C ASP A 21 7.73 19.11 9.38
N ALA A 22 7.15 17.99 8.95
CA ALA A 22 7.14 17.60 7.54
C ALA A 22 6.42 18.64 6.67
N GLY A 23 6.99 18.92 5.51
CA GLY A 23 6.42 19.86 4.53
C GLY A 23 5.05 19.45 3.99
N ASP A 24 4.42 20.37 3.27
CA ASP A 24 3.06 20.21 2.75
C ASP A 24 2.89 18.94 1.90
N GLY A 25 1.74 18.30 2.04
CA GLY A 25 1.41 17.06 1.33
C GLY A 25 2.07 15.80 1.89
N LYS A 26 2.93 15.89 2.92
CA LYS A 26 3.55 14.73 3.58
C LYS A 26 2.86 14.33 4.88
N ARG A 27 2.48 15.30 5.72
CA ARG A 27 1.91 15.04 7.04
C ARG A 27 0.66 14.13 6.95
N GLY A 28 0.63 13.10 7.79
CA GLY A 28 -0.49 12.15 7.84
C GLY A 28 -0.62 11.25 6.61
N ARG A 29 0.35 11.25 5.69
CA ARG A 29 0.39 10.33 4.55
C ARG A 29 1.19 9.07 4.87
N CYS A 30 0.74 7.96 4.32
CA CYS A 30 1.37 6.66 4.48
C CYS A 30 1.26 5.82 3.20
N GLY A 31 2.04 4.74 3.15
CA GLY A 31 1.96 3.74 2.09
C GLY A 31 2.57 4.18 0.76
N ARG A 32 2.23 3.42 -0.28
CA ARG A 32 2.93 3.47 -1.59
C ARG A 32 2.70 4.76 -2.38
N THR A 33 1.60 5.46 -2.11
CA THR A 33 1.22 6.70 -2.78
C THR A 33 1.75 7.96 -2.09
N ALA A 34 2.28 7.81 -0.88
CA ALA A 34 2.91 8.91 -0.17
C ALA A 34 4.33 9.15 -0.72
N PRO A 35 4.82 10.40 -0.70
CA PRO A 35 6.23 10.65 -0.99
C PRO A 35 7.10 9.78 -0.09
N GLN A 36 8.21 9.24 -0.62
CA GLN A 36 9.08 8.39 0.17
C GLN A 36 9.80 9.18 1.27
N LEU A 37 9.90 8.59 2.45
CA LEU A 37 10.70 9.08 3.57
C LEU A 37 11.99 8.25 3.61
N ASN A 38 13.13 8.88 3.33
CA ASN A 38 14.44 8.22 3.29
C ASN A 38 14.48 6.99 2.36
N GLY A 39 13.85 7.09 1.18
CA GLY A 39 13.76 6.00 0.20
C GLY A 39 12.80 4.86 0.57
N GLN A 40 12.09 4.96 1.69
CA GLN A 40 11.08 3.99 2.12
C GLN A 40 9.68 4.60 2.06
N TYR A 41 8.68 3.72 1.94
CA TYR A 41 7.29 4.15 2.04
C TYR A 41 6.95 4.48 3.50
N PRO A 42 6.41 5.68 3.77
CA PRO A 42 6.16 6.11 5.14
C PRO A 42 5.04 5.31 5.79
N THR A 43 5.22 4.93 7.05
CA THR A 43 4.22 4.31 7.90
C THR A 43 3.39 5.37 8.63
N CYS A 44 2.45 4.92 9.45
CA CYS A 44 1.86 5.75 10.48
C CYS A 44 2.60 5.56 11.80
N ASN A 45 2.51 6.54 12.72
CA ASN A 45 3.12 6.44 14.04
C ASN A 45 2.39 5.34 14.86
N PRO A 46 3.04 4.22 15.20
CA PRO A 46 2.38 3.14 15.94
C PRO A 46 1.90 3.53 17.33
N ASP A 47 2.54 4.54 17.90
CA ASP A 47 2.30 4.99 19.27
C ASP A 47 1.32 6.15 19.33
N ASP A 48 0.80 6.60 18.18
CA ASP A 48 -0.22 7.64 18.11
C ASP A 48 -1.62 6.99 18.21
N PRO A 49 -2.33 7.15 19.35
CA PRO A 49 -3.67 6.61 19.50
C PRO A 49 -4.68 7.24 18.52
N ALA A 50 -4.37 8.41 17.95
CA ALA A 50 -5.21 9.12 16.97
C ALA A 50 -4.93 8.73 15.50
N ALA A 51 -3.74 8.20 15.20
CA ALA A 51 -3.31 8.04 13.81
C ALA A 51 -2.30 6.90 13.58
N HIS A 52 -2.56 5.69 14.10
CA HIS A 52 -1.67 4.53 13.97
C HIS A 52 -2.03 3.57 12.81
N CYS A 53 -3.16 3.75 12.14
CA CYS A 53 -3.57 2.91 11.03
C CYS A 53 -3.42 3.63 9.69
N CYS A 54 -2.87 2.95 8.69
CA CYS A 54 -2.79 3.45 7.32
C CYS A 54 -3.96 2.93 6.49
N SER A 55 -4.81 3.83 6.00
CA SER A 55 -5.91 3.50 5.10
C SER A 55 -5.44 3.16 3.67
N ASN A 56 -6.31 2.54 2.89
CA ASN A 56 -6.07 2.31 1.45
C ASN A 56 -5.88 3.61 0.66
N GLY A 57 -6.41 4.73 1.15
CA GLY A 57 -6.20 6.04 0.55
C GLY A 57 -4.80 6.62 0.81
N GLY A 58 -3.97 5.94 1.61
CA GLY A 58 -2.64 6.42 1.98
C GLY A 58 -2.68 7.54 3.02
N PHE A 59 -3.63 7.47 3.96
CA PHE A 59 -3.78 8.41 5.07
C PHE A 59 -3.74 7.70 6.42
N CYS A 60 -3.13 8.35 7.41
CA CYS A 60 -3.08 7.88 8.79
C CYS A 60 -4.33 8.31 9.57
N GLY A 61 -4.86 7.39 10.37
CA GLY A 61 -6.01 7.62 11.25
C GLY A 61 -6.19 6.47 12.24
N ASN A 62 -7.24 6.53 13.04
CA ASN A 62 -7.56 5.48 14.03
C ASN A 62 -9.01 4.99 13.95
N SER A 63 -9.77 5.50 12.97
CA SER A 63 -11.17 5.17 12.85
C SER A 63 -11.32 3.67 12.68
N LYS A 64 -12.45 3.19 13.17
CA LYS A 64 -12.96 1.85 12.93
C LYS A 64 -14.34 2.01 12.29
N VAL A 65 -14.91 0.92 11.80
CA VAL A 65 -16.21 0.89 11.12
C VAL A 65 -17.23 1.85 11.77
N ARG A 66 -17.67 2.89 11.04
CA ARG A 66 -18.83 3.70 11.45
C ARG A 66 -20.08 3.12 10.81
N MET A 67 -20.82 2.32 11.57
CA MET A 67 -22.18 1.93 11.19
C MET A 67 -23.08 3.17 11.29
N PHE A 68 -23.58 3.65 10.15
CA PHE A 68 -24.69 4.59 10.15
C PHE A 68 -25.98 3.80 9.99
N GLN A 69 -26.88 3.95 10.96
CA GLN A 69 -28.21 3.37 10.91
C GLN A 69 -29.18 4.47 10.47
N VAL A 70 -29.74 4.34 9.27
CA VAL A 70 -30.83 5.18 8.78
C VAL A 70 -32.09 4.34 8.81
N ASN A 71 -33.10 4.73 9.59
CA ASN A 71 -34.39 4.03 9.69
C ASN A 71 -34.29 2.51 9.93
N GLN A 72 -33.42 2.09 10.85
CA GLN A 72 -33.16 0.67 11.16
C GLN A 72 -32.61 -0.19 10.01
N VAL A 73 -32.28 0.41 8.87
CA VAL A 73 -31.50 -0.24 7.82
C VAL A 73 -30.03 -0.09 8.17
N ARG A 74 -29.32 -1.22 8.27
CA ARG A 74 -27.85 -1.22 8.33
C ARG A 74 -27.35 -0.75 6.97
N VAL A 75 -26.86 0.48 6.90
CA VAL A 75 -26.20 1.00 5.70
C VAL A 75 -24.73 0.54 5.75
N PHE A 76 -24.18 0.12 4.60
CA PHE A 76 -22.79 -0.35 4.50
C PHE A 76 -21.85 0.61 5.21
N ALA A 77 -21.17 0.10 6.22
CA ALA A 77 -20.29 0.89 7.04
C ALA A 77 -18.98 1.13 6.30
N MET A 78 -18.59 2.40 6.17
CA MET A 78 -17.32 2.74 5.52
C MET A 78 -16.19 2.31 6.46
N GLN A 79 -15.40 1.37 5.94
CA GLN A 79 -14.24 0.78 6.57
C GLN A 79 -13.10 1.78 6.51
N GLU A 80 -12.89 2.51 7.60
CA GLU A 80 -12.01 3.67 7.62
C GLU A 80 -10.74 3.32 8.40
N HIS A 81 -9.56 3.51 7.82
CA HIS A 81 -8.22 3.39 8.44
C HIS A 81 -7.82 2.04 9.06
N CYS A 82 -8.48 1.55 10.12
CA CYS A 82 -8.01 0.36 10.86
C CYS A 82 -8.72 -0.95 10.49
N GLU A 83 -9.93 -0.85 9.95
CA GLU A 83 -10.80 -2.01 9.67
C GLU A 83 -11.26 -1.95 8.22
N CYS A 84 -10.33 -2.13 7.28
CA CYS A 84 -10.53 -2.06 5.84
C CYS A 84 -9.71 -3.13 5.11
N GLN A 85 -10.10 -3.49 3.89
CA GLN A 85 -9.32 -4.45 3.11
C GLN A 85 -7.99 -3.85 2.66
N GLY A 86 -6.88 -4.23 3.29
CA GLY A 86 -5.54 -3.80 2.90
C GLY A 86 -4.95 -2.66 3.72
N CYS A 87 -5.68 -2.10 4.69
CA CYS A 87 -5.06 -1.21 5.66
C CYS A 87 -4.19 -1.97 6.66
N ILE A 88 -3.25 -1.21 7.23
CA ILE A 88 -2.25 -1.71 8.16
C ILE A 88 -2.39 -0.96 9.48
N ASP A 89 -2.62 -1.71 10.54
CA ASP A 89 -2.60 -1.23 11.93
C ASP A 89 -1.18 -1.35 12.47
N PHE A 90 -0.44 -0.23 12.49
CA PHE A 90 0.95 -0.22 12.93
C PHE A 90 1.08 -0.37 14.44
N SER A 91 0.04 -0.07 15.23
CA SER A 91 0.07 -0.32 16.68
C SER A 91 0.26 -1.80 16.99
N LYS A 92 -0.20 -2.68 16.08
CA LYS A 92 -0.02 -4.14 16.14
C LYS A 92 1.16 -4.63 15.31
N GLN A 93 1.47 -3.97 14.20
CA GLN A 93 2.50 -4.40 13.24
C GLN A 93 3.62 -3.35 13.11
N LYS A 94 4.34 -3.09 14.20
CA LYS A 94 5.38 -2.04 14.26
C LYS A 94 6.49 -2.23 13.21
N ASP A 95 6.87 -3.48 12.94
CA ASP A 95 7.97 -3.82 12.04
C ASP A 95 7.56 -3.95 10.57
N PHE A 96 6.28 -3.75 10.24
CA PHE A 96 5.81 -3.85 8.86
C PHE A 96 6.51 -2.83 7.96
N ARG A 97 6.97 -3.28 6.80
CA ARG A 97 7.51 -2.44 5.73
C ARG A 97 6.89 -2.86 4.40
N TRP A 98 6.46 -1.88 3.60
CA TRP A 98 6.06 -2.16 2.23
C TRP A 98 7.29 -2.60 1.43
N LYS A 99 7.18 -3.76 0.76
CA LYS A 99 8.17 -4.16 -0.25
C LYS A 99 8.22 -3.10 -1.36
N PRO A 100 9.34 -2.93 -2.07
CA PRO A 100 9.37 -2.12 -3.29
C PRO A 100 8.19 -2.46 -4.21
N ALA A 101 7.60 -1.47 -4.88
CA ALA A 101 6.58 -1.77 -5.87
C ALA A 101 7.23 -2.54 -7.02
N GLU A 102 6.72 -3.73 -7.30
CA GLU A 102 7.14 -4.57 -8.42
C GLU A 102 6.00 -4.85 -9.40
N TRP A 103 4.76 -4.49 -9.05
CA TRP A 103 3.57 -4.59 -9.91
C TRP A 103 2.60 -3.44 -9.59
N TRP A 104 1.68 -3.17 -10.51
CA TRP A 104 0.65 -2.15 -10.32
C TRP A 104 -0.44 -2.65 -9.39
N THR A 105 -0.70 -1.90 -8.31
CA THR A 105 -1.86 -2.13 -7.44
C THR A 105 -2.96 -1.10 -7.68
N PHE A 106 -4.18 -1.40 -7.23
CA PHE A 106 -5.30 -0.46 -7.32
C PHE A 106 -5.00 0.87 -6.61
N THR A 107 -4.27 0.82 -5.49
CA THR A 107 -3.91 2.01 -4.73
C THR A 107 -2.87 2.85 -5.44
N ASP A 108 -1.99 2.25 -6.24
CA ASP A 108 -0.93 2.99 -6.94
C ASP A 108 -1.46 3.73 -8.18
N ASN A 109 -2.15 3.01 -9.06
CA ASN A 109 -2.77 3.57 -10.26
C ASN A 109 -3.83 2.60 -10.80
N SER A 110 -5.10 2.99 -10.69
CA SER A 110 -6.20 2.13 -11.11
C SER A 110 -6.26 1.86 -12.62
N THR A 111 -5.66 2.73 -13.44
CA THR A 111 -5.58 2.58 -14.91
C THR A 111 -4.53 1.57 -15.35
N ASN A 112 -3.50 1.33 -14.52
CA ASN A 112 -2.38 0.46 -14.85
C ASN A 112 -2.47 -0.93 -14.20
N ILE A 113 -3.51 -1.21 -13.40
CA ILE A 113 -3.68 -2.51 -12.75
C ILE A 113 -3.61 -3.62 -13.79
N GLY A 114 -2.81 -4.64 -13.47
CA GLY A 114 -2.63 -5.79 -14.33
C GLY A 114 -1.81 -5.53 -15.59
N ARG A 115 -1.26 -4.33 -15.81
CA ARG A 115 -0.24 -4.12 -16.85
C ARG A 115 1.11 -4.65 -16.37
N CYS A 116 1.87 -5.26 -17.27
CA CYS A 116 3.18 -5.83 -16.99
C CYS A 116 4.09 -5.75 -18.22
N GLY A 117 5.38 -6.02 -18.02
CA GLY A 117 6.35 -6.12 -19.11
C GLY A 117 6.90 -4.78 -19.57
N PRO A 118 7.87 -4.81 -20.51
CA PRO A 118 8.70 -3.66 -20.86
C PRO A 118 7.94 -2.49 -21.49
N ASP A 119 6.78 -2.74 -22.10
CA ASP A 119 5.95 -1.72 -22.74
C ASP A 119 4.94 -1.08 -21.77
N ALA A 120 4.78 -1.64 -20.57
CA ALA A 120 3.94 -1.03 -19.55
C ALA A 120 4.61 0.25 -18.98
N PRO A 121 3.80 1.24 -18.52
CA PRO A 121 4.32 2.37 -17.77
C PRO A 121 5.19 1.91 -16.62
N ARG A 122 6.31 2.60 -16.40
CA ARG A 122 7.24 2.30 -15.29
C ARG A 122 6.58 2.60 -13.95
N LEU A 123 6.89 1.76 -12.97
CA LEU A 123 6.50 2.00 -11.59
C LEU A 123 7.17 3.28 -11.07
N LEU A 124 6.69 3.82 -9.96
CA LEU A 124 7.31 4.98 -9.30
C LEU A 124 8.79 4.73 -8.93
N THR A 125 9.16 3.46 -8.76
CA THR A 125 10.54 3.01 -8.52
C THR A 125 11.42 3.04 -9.78
N GLY A 126 10.84 3.32 -10.96
CA GLY A 126 11.50 3.20 -12.26
C GLY A 126 11.58 1.76 -12.80
N LYS A 127 11.19 0.75 -12.02
CA LYS A 127 11.18 -0.66 -12.45
C LYS A 127 10.10 -0.94 -13.50
N ILE A 128 10.35 -1.98 -14.28
CA ILE A 128 9.36 -2.60 -15.18
C ILE A 128 8.37 -3.40 -14.31
N PRO A 129 7.05 -3.17 -14.44
CA PRO A 129 6.06 -3.90 -13.65
C PRO A 129 6.00 -5.38 -14.07
N LYS A 130 5.97 -6.25 -13.07
CA LYS A 130 5.72 -7.69 -13.14
C LYS A 130 4.25 -7.99 -12.81
N CYS A 131 3.92 -9.27 -12.77
CA CYS A 131 2.70 -9.75 -12.13
C CYS A 131 3.00 -10.25 -10.73
N ASP A 132 2.05 -10.07 -9.81
CA ASP A 132 2.17 -10.56 -8.44
C ASP A 132 2.29 -12.09 -8.43
N PRO A 133 3.43 -12.67 -7.98
CA PRO A 133 3.65 -14.12 -7.99
C PRO A 133 2.71 -14.88 -7.04
N GLU A 134 2.12 -14.20 -6.06
CA GLU A 134 1.16 -14.78 -5.12
C GLU A 134 -0.29 -14.73 -5.64
N SER A 135 -0.54 -13.99 -6.73
CA SER A 135 -1.86 -13.86 -7.36
C SER A 135 -2.24 -15.07 -8.22
N GLN A 136 -3.52 -15.25 -8.48
CA GLN A 136 -4.01 -16.19 -9.50
C GLN A 136 -3.62 -15.76 -10.92
N SER A 137 -3.39 -14.46 -11.12
CA SER A 137 -2.99 -13.84 -12.39
C SER A 137 -1.48 -13.55 -12.43
N ALA A 138 -0.66 -14.54 -12.09
CA ALA A 138 0.80 -14.38 -11.92
C ALA A 138 1.60 -14.38 -13.23
N CYS A 139 0.96 -14.59 -14.39
CA CYS A 139 1.66 -14.66 -15.67
C CYS A 139 1.52 -13.36 -16.46
N CYS A 140 2.62 -12.83 -16.96
CA CYS A 140 2.62 -11.70 -17.89
C CYS A 140 2.57 -12.20 -19.33
N SER A 141 1.50 -11.85 -20.04
CA SER A 141 1.35 -12.16 -21.46
C SER A 141 2.23 -11.27 -22.36
N GLN A 142 2.45 -11.70 -23.60
CA GLN A 142 3.11 -10.87 -24.63
C GLN A 142 2.36 -9.55 -24.89
N ALA A 143 1.04 -9.51 -24.64
CA ALA A 143 0.24 -8.29 -24.76
C ALA A 143 0.49 -7.27 -23.61
N GLY A 144 1.36 -7.60 -22.64
CA GLY A 144 1.69 -6.74 -21.52
C GLY A 144 0.61 -6.70 -20.42
N TYR A 145 -0.14 -7.80 -20.26
CA TYR A 145 -1.14 -7.93 -19.20
C TYR A 145 -0.99 -9.22 -18.39
N CYS A 146 -1.25 -9.08 -17.09
CA CYS A 146 -1.29 -10.14 -16.11
C CYS A 146 -2.57 -10.96 -16.24
N GLY A 147 -2.41 -12.28 -16.24
CA GLY A 147 -3.52 -13.20 -16.30
C GLY A 147 -3.10 -14.63 -16.00
N THR A 148 -3.93 -15.57 -16.41
CA THR A 148 -3.80 -16.99 -16.11
C THR A 148 -4.18 -17.82 -17.33
N GLY A 149 -3.70 -19.06 -17.39
CA GLY A 149 -3.90 -19.97 -18.50
C GLY A 149 -2.92 -19.80 -19.66
N ASP A 150 -3.07 -20.62 -20.69
CA ASP A 150 -2.04 -20.84 -21.71
C ASP A 150 -1.68 -19.58 -22.51
N ALA A 151 -2.66 -18.72 -22.79
CA ALA A 151 -2.43 -17.44 -23.49
C ALA A 151 -1.54 -16.45 -22.70
N TYR A 152 -1.45 -16.61 -21.38
CA TYR A 152 -0.67 -15.74 -20.49
C TYR A 152 0.62 -16.40 -19.99
N CYS A 153 0.61 -17.73 -19.80
CA CYS A 153 1.71 -18.45 -19.16
C CYS A 153 2.55 -19.29 -20.14
N LYS A 154 2.00 -19.69 -21.29
CA LYS A 154 2.65 -20.62 -22.25
C LYS A 154 2.90 -20.01 -23.62
N CYS A 155 2.65 -18.72 -23.81
CA CYS A 155 2.98 -18.05 -25.06
C CYS A 155 4.49 -17.81 -25.19
N LEU A 156 4.95 -17.57 -26.42
CA LEU A 156 6.33 -17.17 -26.65
C LEU A 156 6.59 -15.78 -26.04
N GLY A 157 7.57 -15.67 -25.15
CA GLY A 157 7.90 -14.42 -24.46
C GLY A 157 7.01 -14.08 -23.27
N CYS A 158 6.03 -14.94 -22.94
CA CYS A 158 5.30 -14.87 -21.68
C CYS A 158 6.23 -15.18 -20.49
N VAL A 159 5.96 -14.57 -19.33
CA VAL A 159 6.69 -14.84 -18.09
C VAL A 159 5.74 -15.29 -17.00
N ASP A 160 5.94 -16.50 -16.47
CA ASP A 160 5.25 -17.00 -15.28
C ASP A 160 6.07 -16.65 -14.03
N PHE A 161 5.62 -15.63 -13.29
CA PHE A 161 6.28 -15.18 -12.06
C PHE A 161 6.02 -16.09 -10.85
N LYS A 162 4.99 -16.95 -10.91
CA LYS A 162 4.78 -17.96 -9.86
C LYS A 162 5.83 -19.06 -9.96
N ALA A 163 6.17 -19.46 -11.18
CA ALA A 163 7.28 -20.39 -11.43
C ALA A 163 8.66 -19.72 -11.32
N ASN A 164 8.77 -18.43 -11.67
CA ASN A 164 10.03 -17.68 -11.72
C ASN A 164 9.95 -16.37 -10.91
N PRO A 165 9.82 -16.42 -9.57
CA PRO A 165 9.58 -15.24 -8.75
C PRO A 165 10.76 -14.24 -8.73
N SER A 166 11.97 -14.70 -9.07
CA SER A 166 13.17 -13.86 -9.14
C SER A 166 13.44 -13.26 -10.52
N TYR A 167 12.60 -13.53 -11.52
CA TYR A 167 12.78 -12.98 -12.86
C TYR A 167 12.69 -11.44 -12.83
N GLU A 168 13.60 -10.78 -13.54
CA GLU A 168 13.65 -9.34 -13.77
C GLU A 168 13.70 -9.08 -15.28
N TYR A 169 13.09 -7.99 -15.73
CA TYR A 169 13.15 -7.53 -17.12
C TYR A 169 14.39 -6.68 -17.40
#